data_AF-A0A7W2AJB3-F1
#
_entry.id   AF-A0A7W2AJB3-F1
#
_cell.length_a   1.000
_cell.length_b   1.000
_cell.length_c   1.000
_cell.angle_alpha   90.00
_cell.angle_beta   90.00
_cell.angle_gamma   90.00
#
_symmetry.space_group_name_H-M   'P 1'
#
loop_
_entity.id
_entity.type
_entity.pdbx_description
1 polymer ?
#
loop_
_entity_poly.entity_id
_entity_poly.type
_entity_poly.pdbx_seq_one_letter_code
_entity_poly.pdbx_strand_id
1 'polypeptide(L)'
;MAGFICGGKIRSQQPVQTGEVYALYLLQEVQRQQLGTRLMRQLAESLKKQGCNSLVVYVIKDNPARRFYEKLGAIPVNSETSWIGDQEVEEIRYEWVSLDSLLKKAEQSTTHQ
;
A
#
# COMPACT_ATOMS: atom_id res chain seq x y z
N MET A 1 -17.25 11.93 -0.23
CA MET A 1 -16.43 10.69 -0.30
C MET A 1 -15.23 10.90 0.63
N ALA A 2 -14.97 10.00 1.58
CA ALA A 2 -13.96 10.24 2.63
C ALA A 2 -12.53 9.75 2.28
N GLY A 3 -12.39 9.03 1.17
CA GLY A 3 -11.12 8.54 0.64
C GLY A 3 -11.32 7.40 -0.37
N PHE A 4 -10.23 6.92 -0.96
CA PHE A 4 -10.23 5.83 -1.94
C PHE A 4 -8.90 5.08 -1.97
N ILE A 5 -8.92 3.87 -2.53
CA ILE A 5 -7.74 3.11 -2.90
C ILE A 5 -7.90 2.61 -4.34
N CYS A 6 -6.81 2.63 -5.09
CA CYS A 6 -6.72 2.10 -6.44
C CYS A 6 -5.47 1.22 -6.55
N GLY A 7 -5.62 0.04 -7.17
CA GLY A 7 -4.54 -0.92 -7.33
C GLY A 7 -4.93 -2.05 -8.26
N GLY A 8 -3.94 -2.84 -8.67
CA GLY A 8 -4.11 -3.91 -9.64
C GLY A 8 -2.88 -4.81 -9.72
N LYS A 9 -2.84 -5.71 -10.70
CA LYS A 9 -1.59 -6.43 -11.00
C LYS A 9 -0.51 -5.46 -11.41
N ILE A 10 0.72 -5.70 -10.96
CA ILE A 10 1.83 -4.87 -11.38
C ILE A 10 2.03 -4.99 -12.89
N ARG A 11 2.34 -3.86 -13.53
CA ARG A 11 2.46 -3.77 -15.00
C ARG A 11 3.90 -3.95 -15.50
N SER A 12 4.88 -3.99 -14.61
CA SER A 12 6.31 -4.11 -14.91
C SER A 12 6.80 -5.57 -14.90
N GLN A 13 8.06 -5.81 -15.29
CA GLN A 13 8.72 -7.14 -15.33
C GLN A 13 8.98 -7.78 -13.95
N GLN A 14 8.13 -7.51 -12.97
CA GLN A 14 8.17 -8.13 -11.65
C GLN A 14 7.46 -9.50 -11.68
N PRO A 15 7.55 -10.31 -10.60
CA PRO A 15 6.89 -11.61 -10.57
C PRO A 15 5.41 -11.47 -10.94
N VAL A 16 4.91 -12.38 -11.79
CA VAL A 16 3.54 -12.38 -12.34
C VAL A 16 2.44 -12.37 -11.24
N GLN A 17 2.82 -12.64 -9.99
CA GLN A 17 1.94 -12.76 -8.83
C GLN A 17 2.05 -11.55 -7.87
N THR A 18 2.54 -10.40 -8.34
CA THR A 18 2.65 -9.18 -7.52
C THR A 18 1.55 -8.18 -7.87
N GLY A 19 0.85 -7.67 -6.86
CA GLY A 19 -0.05 -6.54 -6.98
C GLY A 19 0.64 -5.21 -6.67
N GLU A 20 0.02 -4.11 -7.05
CA GLU A 20 0.50 -2.75 -6.83
C GLU A 20 -0.62 -1.84 -6.35
N VAL A 21 -0.33 -0.99 -5.36
CA VAL A 21 -1.17 0.15 -4.98
C VAL A 21 -0.78 1.34 -5.86
N TYR A 22 -1.67 1.77 -6.74
CA TYR A 22 -1.46 2.95 -7.59
C TYR A 22 -1.71 4.25 -6.83
N ALA A 23 -2.74 4.26 -5.97
CA ALA A 23 -3.07 5.41 -5.16
C ALA A 23 -3.85 4.99 -3.91
N LEU A 24 -3.53 5.62 -2.78
CA LEU A 24 -4.32 5.57 -1.55
C LEU A 24 -4.43 6.97 -1.00
N TYR A 25 -5.66 7.45 -0.84
CA TYR A 25 -5.92 8.80 -0.33
C TYR A 25 -7.07 8.77 0.68
N LEU A 26 -6.88 9.50 1.77
CA LEU A 26 -7.91 9.76 2.78
C LEU A 26 -7.90 11.24 3.14
N LEU A 27 -9.08 11.82 3.28
CA LEU A 27 -9.22 13.16 3.84
C LEU A 27 -8.63 13.20 5.26
N GLN A 28 -7.96 14.30 5.61
CA GLN A 28 -7.22 14.40 6.87
C GLN A 28 -8.12 14.19 8.10
N GLU A 29 -9.37 14.67 8.03
CA GLU A 29 -10.36 14.59 9.11
C GLU A 29 -10.78 13.16 9.45
N VAL A 30 -10.59 12.23 8.52
CA VAL A 30 -10.98 10.82 8.68
C VAL A 30 -9.79 9.87 8.85
N GLN A 31 -8.57 10.41 8.88
CA GLN A 31 -7.38 9.62 9.18
C GLN A 31 -7.41 9.11 10.63
N ARG A 32 -6.61 8.08 10.92
CA ARG A 32 -6.50 7.44 12.24
C ARG A 32 -7.77 6.73 12.74
N GLN A 33 -8.81 6.63 11.91
CA GLN A 33 -10.03 5.87 12.18
C GLN A 33 -10.03 4.48 11.50
N GLN A 34 -8.84 3.92 11.26
CA GLN A 34 -8.63 2.62 10.59
C GLN A 34 -9.19 2.50 9.15
N LEU A 35 -9.70 3.58 8.55
CA LEU A 35 -10.23 3.56 7.19
C LEU A 35 -9.18 3.12 6.15
N GLY A 36 -7.93 3.59 6.31
CA GLY A 36 -6.83 3.19 5.43
C GLY A 36 -6.55 1.69 5.52
N THR A 37 -6.61 1.13 6.73
CA THR A 37 -6.46 -0.31 6.96
C THR A 37 -7.58 -1.10 6.28
N ARG A 38 -8.84 -0.62 6.37
CA ARG A 38 -9.99 -1.26 5.70
C ARG A 38 -9.85 -1.22 4.18
N LEU A 39 -9.42 -0.09 3.62
CA LEU A 39 -9.17 0.04 2.19
C LEU A 39 -8.04 -0.91 1.71
N MET A 40 -6.93 -0.96 2.43
CA MET A 40 -5.81 -1.88 2.14
C MET A 40 -6.26 -3.35 2.19
N ARG A 41 -7.08 -3.72 3.19
CA ARG A 41 -7.66 -5.06 3.29
C ARG A 41 -8.52 -5.40 2.06
N GLN A 42 -9.42 -4.51 1.67
CA GLN A 42 -10.31 -4.74 0.51
C GLN A 42 -9.52 -4.91 -0.79
N LEU A 43 -8.47 -4.10 -0.99
CA LEU A 43 -7.59 -4.24 -2.14
C LEU A 43 -6.83 -5.58 -2.10
N ALA A 44 -6.25 -5.94 -0.95
CA ALA A 44 -5.52 -7.20 -0.77
C ALA A 44 -6.40 -8.43 -1.04
N GLU A 45 -7.64 -8.45 -0.53
CA GLU A 45 -8.61 -9.53 -0.81
C GLU A 45 -8.94 -9.63 -2.30
N SER A 46 -9.12 -8.49 -2.99
CA SER A 46 -9.35 -8.45 -4.43
C SER A 46 -8.15 -8.98 -5.23
N LEU A 47 -6.94 -8.58 -4.87
CA LEU A 47 -5.71 -9.02 -5.52
C LEU A 47 -5.43 -10.51 -5.31
N LYS A 48 -5.72 -11.05 -4.12
CA LYS A 48 -5.65 -12.50 -3.88
C LYS A 48 -6.56 -13.27 -4.83
N LYS A 49 -7.80 -12.81 -5.04
CA LYS A 49 -8.74 -13.45 -5.99
C LYS A 49 -8.23 -13.39 -7.45
N GLN A 50 -7.36 -12.44 -7.75
CA GLN A 50 -6.72 -12.29 -9.07
C GLN A 50 -5.40 -13.10 -9.19
N GLY A 51 -5.01 -13.85 -8.16
CA GLY A 51 -3.80 -14.69 -8.15
C GLY A 51 -2.53 -13.97 -7.70
N CYS A 52 -2.63 -12.80 -7.06
CA CYS A 52 -1.48 -12.16 -6.45
C CYS A 52 -1.16 -12.76 -5.07
N ASN A 53 0.12 -12.83 -4.72
CA ASN A 53 0.62 -13.29 -3.43
C ASN A 53 1.34 -12.18 -2.65
N SER A 54 1.84 -11.16 -3.34
CA SER A 54 2.55 -10.00 -2.76
C SER A 54 1.92 -8.69 -3.23
N LEU A 55 2.29 -7.59 -2.55
CA LEU A 55 1.85 -6.23 -2.87
C LEU A 55 3.02 -5.27 -2.76
N VAL A 56 3.04 -4.27 -3.64
CA VAL A 56 4.01 -3.17 -3.58
C VAL A 56 3.32 -1.81 -3.60
N VAL A 57 3.99 -0.80 -3.05
CA VAL A 57 3.62 0.61 -3.17
C VAL A 57 4.88 1.47 -3.25
N TYR A 58 4.86 2.45 -4.13
CA TYR A 58 5.90 3.47 -4.24
C TYR A 58 5.44 4.72 -3.48
N VAL A 59 6.32 5.25 -2.64
CA VAL A 59 5.98 6.36 -1.73
C VAL A 59 7.12 7.35 -1.68
N ILE A 60 6.85 8.62 -1.98
CA ILE A 60 7.83 9.71 -1.83
C ILE A 60 8.50 9.63 -0.45
N LYS A 61 9.84 9.69 -0.43
CA LYS A 61 10.68 9.52 0.76
C LYS A 61 10.31 10.47 1.91
N ASP A 62 9.88 11.68 1.61
CA ASP A 62 9.52 12.66 2.64
C ASP A 62 8.04 12.58 3.04
N ASN A 63 7.27 11.65 2.47
CA ASN A 63 5.86 11.49 2.81
C ASN A 63 5.71 10.83 4.20
N PRO A 64 5.06 11.49 5.19
CA PRO A 64 4.87 10.92 6.52
C PRO A 64 3.95 9.68 6.53
N ALA A 65 3.16 9.47 5.47
CA ALA A 65 2.31 8.29 5.30
C ALA A 65 3.10 6.98 5.21
N ARG A 66 4.43 7.02 4.99
CA ARG A 66 5.29 5.82 5.03
C ARG A 66 5.10 4.97 6.29
N ARG A 67 4.95 5.64 7.44
CA ARG A 67 4.72 4.97 8.75
C ARG A 67 3.43 4.14 8.77
N PHE A 68 2.43 4.51 7.97
CA PHE A 68 1.19 3.73 7.87
C PHE A 68 1.46 2.37 7.24
N TYR A 69 2.23 2.33 6.15
CA TYR A 69 2.58 1.08 5.46
C TYR A 69 3.47 0.17 6.32
N GLU A 70 4.47 0.75 7.00
CA GLU A 70 5.36 0.01 7.93
C GLU A 70 4.58 -0.64 9.08
N LYS A 71 3.64 0.10 9.70
CA LYS A 71 2.75 -0.45 10.74
C LYS A 71 1.91 -1.62 10.22
N LEU A 72 1.47 -1.53 8.97
CA LEU A 72 0.74 -2.58 8.29
C LEU A 72 1.65 -3.72 7.78
N GLY A 73 2.94 -3.69 8.10
CA GLY A 73 3.89 -4.78 7.83
C GLY A 73 4.61 -4.70 6.49
N ALA A 74 4.56 -3.56 5.80
CA ALA A 74 5.38 -3.36 4.62
C ALA A 74 6.85 -3.19 5.01
N ILE A 75 7.75 -3.70 4.17
CA ILE A 75 9.20 -3.58 4.35
C ILE A 75 9.74 -2.64 3.26
N PRO A 76 10.54 -1.62 3.59
CA PRO A 76 11.23 -0.82 2.58
C PRO A 76 12.33 -1.66 1.91
N VAL A 77 12.37 -1.68 0.58
CA VAL A 77 13.28 -2.56 -0.18
C VAL A 77 14.36 -1.78 -0.92
N ASN A 78 13.97 -0.77 -1.68
CA ASN A 78 14.89 0.16 -2.34
C ASN A 78 14.25 1.54 -2.49
N SER A 79 15.06 2.52 -2.88
CA SER A 79 14.56 3.77 -3.41
C SER A 79 14.96 3.93 -4.87
N GLU A 80 14.14 4.66 -5.61
CA GLU A 80 14.41 5.05 -6.98
C GLU A 80 13.99 6.50 -7.18
N THR A 81 14.64 7.16 -8.14
CA THR A 81 14.31 8.53 -8.52
C THR A 81 13.31 8.52 -9.66
N SER A 82 12.28 9.34 -9.53
CA SER A 82 11.18 9.46 -10.48
C SER A 82 10.73 10.91 -10.60
N TRP A 83 9.88 11.18 -11.59
CA TRP A 83 9.41 12.53 -11.88
C TRP A 83 7.90 12.62 -11.65
N ILE A 84 7.48 13.56 -10.81
CA ILE A 84 6.08 13.92 -10.64
C ILE A 84 5.90 15.32 -11.21
N GLY A 85 5.31 15.40 -12.41
CA GLY A 85 5.31 16.64 -13.18
C GLY A 85 6.73 17.00 -13.60
N ASP A 86 7.16 18.20 -13.23
CA ASP A 86 8.51 18.76 -13.46
C ASP A 86 9.43 18.62 -12.24
N GLN A 87 8.96 17.99 -11.16
CA GLN A 87 9.73 17.80 -9.94
C GLN A 87 10.34 16.39 -9.89
N GLU A 88 11.66 16.32 -9.72
CA GLU A 88 12.37 15.10 -9.36
C GLU A 88 12.09 14.74 -7.90
N VAL A 89 11.68 13.49 -7.65
CA VAL A 89 11.37 12.98 -6.33
C VAL A 89 12.07 11.63 -6.11
N GLU A 90 12.45 11.35 -4.87
CA GLU A 90 12.90 10.02 -4.46
C GLU A 90 11.71 9.25 -3.90
N GLU A 91 11.39 8.11 -4.50
CA GLU A 91 10.35 7.20 -4.04
C GLU A 91 10.97 5.96 -3.39
N ILE A 92 10.41 5.56 -2.25
CA ILE A 92 10.75 4.31 -1.57
C ILE A 92 9.73 3.25 -1.97
N ARG A 93 10.21 2.11 -2.44
CA ARG A 93 9.41 0.92 -2.69
C ARG A 93 9.21 0.15 -1.39
N TYR A 94 7.96 0.04 -0.98
CA TYR A 94 7.55 -0.80 0.14
C TYR A 94 6.90 -2.08 -0.39
N GLU A 95 7.21 -3.21 0.24
CA GLU A 95 6.69 -4.52 -0.14
C GLU A 95 6.01 -5.24 1.02
N TRP A 96 4.88 -5.88 0.72
CA TRP A 96 4.35 -6.99 1.48
C TRP A 96 4.69 -8.29 0.74
N VAL A 97 5.60 -9.07 1.32
CA VAL A 97 6.00 -10.39 0.78
C VAL A 97 4.85 -11.40 0.73
N SER A 98 3.80 -11.18 1.53
CA SER A 98 2.60 -12.02 1.59
C SER A 98 1.36 -11.17 1.87
N LEU A 99 0.35 -11.31 0.99
CA LEU A 99 -0.98 -10.75 1.20
C LEU A 99 -1.67 -11.35 2.43
N ASP A 100 -1.39 -12.60 2.79
CA ASP A 100 -1.94 -13.22 4.01
C ASP A 100 -1.42 -12.54 5.28
N SER A 101 -0.12 -12.23 5.31
CA SER A 101 0.48 -11.48 6.42
C SER A 101 -0.11 -10.08 6.55
N LEU A 102 -0.36 -9.41 5.41
CA LEU A 102 -1.04 -8.12 5.36
C LEU A 102 -2.47 -8.22 5.93
N LEU A 103 -3.27 -9.19 5.47
CA LEU A 103 -4.65 -9.38 5.92
C LEU A 103 -4.72 -9.65 7.43
N LYS A 104 -3.84 -10.52 7.93
CA LYS A 104 -3.74 -10.81 9.37
C LYS A 104 -3.43 -9.56 10.21
N LYS A 105 -2.49 -8.72 9.76
CA LYS A 105 -2.17 -7.45 10.44
C LYS A 105 -3.34 -6.45 10.38
N ALA A 106 -4.05 -6.41 9.26
CA ALA A 106 -5.22 -5.54 9.11
C ALA A 106 -6.36 -5.93 10.05
N GLU A 107 -6.56 -7.23 10.27
CA GLU A 107 -7.55 -7.76 11.22
C GLU A 107 -7.18 -7.42 12.68
N GLN A 108 -5.92 -7.64 13.07
CA GLN A 108 -5.44 -7.32 14.42
C GLN A 108 -5.54 -5.84 14.76
N SER A 109 -5.39 -4.96 13.76
CA SER A 109 -5.52 -3.51 13.92
C SER A 109 -6.97 -3.06 14.17
N THR A 110 -7.96 -3.94 13.94
CA THR A 110 -9.39 -3.63 14.12
C THR A 110 -9.90 -3.99 15.52
N THR A 111 -9.19 -4.86 16.25
CA THR A 111 -9.65 -5.45 17.53
C THR A 111 -9.27 -4.64 18.78
N HIS A 112 -8.63 -3.48 18.63
CA HIS A 112 -8.41 -2.56 19.76
C HIS A 112 -9.30 -1.33 19.60
N GLN A 113 -10.54 -1.47 20.06
CA GLN A 113 -11.43 -0.40 20.50
C GLN A 113 -11.84 -0.69 21.95
#